data_AF-A0A7X8VSF4-F1
#
_entry.id   AF-A0A7X8VSF4-F1
#
_cell.length_a   1.000
_cell.length_b   1.000
_cell.length_c   1.000
_cell.angle_alpha   90.00
_cell.angle_beta   90.00
_cell.angle_gamma   90.00
#
_symmetry.space_group_name_H-M   'P 1'
#
loop_
_entity.id
_entity.type
_entity.pdbx_description
1 polymer ?
#
loop_
_entity_poly.entity_id
_entity_poly.type
_entity_poly.pdbx_seq_one_letter_code
_entity_poly.pdbx_strand_id
1 'polypeptide(L)'
;MIKKILLWLITALSVSLFACSGGQTTTTITIPATVDTSTFYEIGSVEDLIGIEMNKSYLLVQDLDLSGLEWVPLGSIEKPFRGIFDGNGHSITNLTITKRNDSFNGLFAHVKGIVKDLVLTNFSIDYTAQFITYAGGLAGYLSGDVSNVRAEGSIKITNNVSNTYAGLLAGISVATVTQTMKVKDFVANKINDVEVSGELQVSGKDFIYVGGLAGKISNTVVENVKADIEITAATEDYRIYAGGLAGHHYGGILVGYDKIIGDPKLPIKNIYVSGTIAIDISGIQASVGGLAGFSQYGVYENIVTDIAFSFAGTKIISGLFLGEAWNGEYHNFLAAGSMVLVAEPGQEAVLDSLFGFVNAEPDLNNAFYHTTSAPITANALGTNVSACDSCLTAAWFATWLEWDEAFISFTALASSFTE
;
A
#
# COMPACT_ATOMS: atom_id res chain seq x y z
N MET A 1 16.76 19.16 41.02
CA MET A 1 16.12 20.42 40.58
C MET A 1 16.47 20.61 39.11
N ILE A 2 15.49 20.35 38.22
CA ILE A 2 15.33 20.86 36.82
C ILE A 2 16.46 20.45 35.83
N LYS A 3 16.37 19.43 34.94
CA LYS A 3 15.45 19.11 33.81
C LYS A 3 15.28 20.24 32.77
N LYS A 4 15.66 19.95 31.50
CA LYS A 4 15.25 20.54 30.19
C LYS A 4 16.33 21.32 29.43
N ILE A 5 16.54 20.90 28.18
CA ILE A 5 16.69 21.62 26.89
C ILE A 5 16.94 20.45 25.90
N LEU A 6 16.00 19.80 25.21
CA LEU A 6 14.85 20.15 24.35
C LEU A 6 15.20 20.91 23.04
N LEU A 7 15.53 20.09 22.02
CA LEU A 7 14.87 20.00 20.70
C LEU A 7 14.63 21.30 19.92
N TRP A 8 15.42 21.55 18.86
CA TRP A 8 15.02 22.41 17.72
C TRP A 8 15.77 22.00 16.44
N LEU A 9 15.04 21.48 15.45
CA LEU A 9 15.17 21.79 14.00
C LEU A 9 14.20 20.90 13.17
N ILE A 10 12.91 21.21 13.21
CA ILE A 10 11.95 20.89 12.16
C ILE A 10 11.12 22.14 11.94
N THR A 11 11.43 22.91 10.89
CA THR A 11 10.50 23.83 10.22
C THR A 11 11.15 24.32 8.93
N ALA A 12 10.65 23.85 7.78
CA ALA A 12 10.53 24.66 6.55
C ALA A 12 9.94 23.81 5.41
N LEU A 13 8.62 23.62 5.40
CA LEU A 13 7.89 23.58 4.13
C LEU A 13 6.43 23.97 4.39
N SER A 14 6.18 25.27 4.42
CA SER A 14 4.83 25.81 4.43
C SER A 14 4.77 27.01 3.50
N VAL A 15 3.80 26.92 2.58
CA VAL A 15 3.17 28.00 1.83
C VAL A 15 3.93 28.53 0.61
N SER A 16 3.47 28.09 -0.57
CA SER A 16 3.07 29.03 -1.62
C SER A 16 2.00 28.40 -2.54
N LEU A 17 0.76 28.32 -2.05
CA LEU A 17 -0.43 28.31 -2.89
C LEU A 17 -0.74 29.78 -3.20
N PHE A 18 -0.20 30.28 -4.32
CA PHE A 18 -0.73 31.51 -4.89
C PHE A 18 -1.91 31.15 -5.78
N ALA A 19 -3.09 31.48 -5.28
CA ALA A 19 -4.31 31.59 -6.05
C ALA A 19 -4.10 32.62 -7.17
N CYS A 20 -4.19 32.17 -8.42
CA CYS A 20 -4.50 33.06 -9.53
C CYS A 20 -6.02 33.03 -9.72
N SER A 21 -6.68 34.12 -9.32
CA SER A 21 -8.11 34.31 -9.46
C SER A 21 -8.49 34.54 -10.92
N GLY A 22 -9.10 33.53 -11.54
CA GLY A 22 -9.94 33.69 -12.74
C GLY A 22 -11.27 33.04 -12.45
N GLY A 23 -12.36 33.81 -12.51
CA GLY A 23 -13.69 33.38 -12.05
C GLY A 23 -14.18 32.09 -12.72
N GLN A 24 -14.13 30.99 -11.98
CA GLN A 24 -14.92 29.81 -12.29
C GLN A 24 -16.28 29.96 -11.60
N THR A 25 -17.34 29.90 -12.40
CA THR A 25 -18.71 29.67 -11.96
C THR A 25 -18.74 28.46 -11.02
N THR A 26 -18.96 28.71 -9.73
CA THR A 26 -19.18 27.67 -8.73
C THR A 26 -20.54 27.04 -9.03
N THR A 27 -20.52 25.97 -9.82
CA THR A 27 -21.72 25.16 -10.00
C THR A 27 -21.85 24.35 -8.73
N THR A 28 -22.82 24.69 -7.87
CA THR A 28 -23.11 23.90 -6.67
C THR A 28 -23.54 22.52 -7.11
N ILE A 29 -22.62 21.55 -7.08
CA ILE A 29 -22.95 20.15 -7.32
C ILE A 29 -23.71 19.66 -6.09
N THR A 30 -25.03 19.54 -6.20
CA THR A 30 -25.85 18.88 -5.18
C THR A 30 -25.53 17.39 -5.21
N ILE A 31 -24.62 16.94 -4.35
CA ILE A 31 -24.39 15.51 -4.13
C ILE A 31 -25.67 14.93 -3.52
N PRO A 32 -26.25 13.84 -4.06
CA PRO A 32 -27.42 13.21 -3.47
C PRO A 32 -27.18 12.90 -1.98
N ALA A 33 -28.11 13.35 -1.14
CA ALA A 33 -27.99 13.21 0.31
C ALA A 33 -28.06 11.73 0.76
N THR A 34 -28.79 10.90 0.00
CA THR A 34 -29.05 9.50 0.32
C THR A 34 -28.27 8.54 -0.58
N VAL A 35 -27.62 7.56 0.05
CA VAL A 35 -27.04 6.39 -0.61
C VAL A 35 -28.04 5.25 -0.47
N ASP A 36 -28.41 4.61 -1.58
CA ASP A 36 -29.23 3.39 -1.53
C ASP A 36 -28.32 2.16 -1.45
N THR A 37 -28.28 1.56 -0.26
CA THR A 37 -27.58 0.29 0.01
C THR A 37 -28.54 -0.89 0.18
N SER A 38 -29.84 -0.68 -0.06
CA SER A 38 -30.89 -1.68 0.11
C SER A 38 -31.31 -2.34 -1.21
N THR A 39 -31.19 -1.61 -2.32
CA THR A 39 -31.51 -2.10 -3.67
C THR A 39 -30.22 -2.37 -4.44
N PHE A 40 -30.12 -3.56 -5.03
CA PHE A 40 -29.03 -3.92 -5.94
C PHE A 40 -29.51 -3.88 -7.39
N TYR A 41 -28.80 -3.15 -8.22
CA TYR A 41 -29.00 -3.11 -9.66
C TYR A 41 -28.03 -4.07 -10.34
N GLU A 42 -28.53 -4.90 -11.25
CA GLU A 42 -27.71 -5.87 -11.97
C GLU A 42 -26.84 -5.17 -13.02
N ILE A 43 -25.58 -5.59 -13.11
CA ILE A 43 -24.65 -5.20 -14.17
C ILE A 43 -24.41 -6.45 -15.02
N GLY A 44 -25.06 -6.48 -16.18
CA GLY A 44 -24.96 -7.58 -17.15
C GLY A 44 -24.15 -7.23 -18.39
N SER A 45 -23.57 -6.03 -18.46
CA SER A 45 -22.78 -5.59 -19.59
C SER A 45 -21.80 -4.48 -19.21
N VAL A 46 -20.82 -4.23 -20.07
CA VAL A 46 -19.89 -3.11 -19.89
C VAL A 46 -20.60 -1.76 -19.95
N GLU A 47 -21.66 -1.63 -20.75
CA GLU A 47 -22.47 -0.41 -20.80
C GLU A 47 -23.19 -0.15 -19.46
N ASP A 48 -23.73 -1.19 -18.82
CA ASP A 48 -24.32 -1.08 -17.49
C ASP A 48 -23.29 -0.62 -16.46
N LEU A 49 -22.06 -1.15 -16.54
CA LEU A 49 -20.95 -0.77 -15.66
C LEU A 49 -20.53 0.68 -15.84
N ILE A 50 -20.45 1.17 -17.08
CA ILE A 50 -20.11 2.56 -17.39
C ILE A 50 -21.26 3.50 -16.92
N GLY A 51 -22.49 3.03 -16.99
CA GLY A 51 -23.71 3.78 -16.66
C GLY A 51 -24.05 3.88 -15.18
N ILE A 52 -23.22 3.34 -14.26
CA ILE A 52 -23.57 3.32 -12.84
C ILE A 52 -23.67 4.72 -12.23
N GLU A 53 -24.67 4.90 -11.38
CA GLU A 53 -24.79 6.05 -10.48
C GLU A 53 -24.03 5.81 -9.17
N MET A 54 -23.24 6.80 -8.75
CA MET A 54 -22.29 6.70 -7.63
C MET A 54 -22.93 6.51 -6.25
N ASN A 55 -24.24 6.68 -6.09
CA ASN A 55 -24.96 6.58 -4.80
C ASN A 55 -25.91 5.38 -4.72
N LYS A 56 -25.77 4.40 -5.63
CA LYS A 56 -26.56 3.16 -5.68
C LYS A 56 -25.66 1.94 -5.54
N SER A 57 -26.25 0.78 -5.29
CA SER A 57 -25.55 -0.49 -5.12
C SER A 57 -25.79 -1.43 -6.29
N TYR A 58 -24.79 -2.24 -6.62
CA TYR A 58 -24.73 -3.03 -7.85
C TYR A 58 -24.25 -4.44 -7.59
N LEU A 59 -24.76 -5.37 -8.40
CA LEU A 59 -24.39 -6.78 -8.40
C LEU A 59 -23.96 -7.17 -9.81
N LEU A 60 -22.75 -7.70 -9.98
CA LEU A 60 -22.40 -8.34 -11.24
C LEU A 60 -23.20 -9.64 -11.41
N VAL A 61 -23.75 -9.85 -12.60
CA VAL A 61 -24.48 -11.10 -12.95
C VAL A 61 -23.77 -11.92 -14.01
N GLN A 62 -22.63 -11.44 -14.50
CA GLN A 62 -21.71 -12.16 -15.38
C GLN A 62 -20.33 -11.50 -15.35
N ASP A 63 -19.34 -12.20 -15.90
CA ASP A 63 -18.01 -11.65 -16.15
C ASP A 63 -18.07 -10.54 -17.21
N LEU A 64 -17.20 -9.53 -17.06
CA LEU A 64 -17.12 -8.38 -17.96
C LEU A 64 -15.71 -8.26 -18.54
N ASP A 65 -15.62 -8.19 -19.87
CA ASP A 65 -14.36 -7.96 -20.59
C ASP A 65 -14.29 -6.51 -21.09
N LEU A 66 -13.29 -5.76 -20.63
CA LEU A 66 -13.06 -4.36 -21.00
C LEU A 66 -12.10 -4.20 -22.20
N SER A 67 -11.75 -5.29 -22.89
CA SER A 67 -10.83 -5.28 -24.03
C SER A 67 -11.21 -4.26 -25.09
N GLY A 68 -10.21 -3.53 -25.59
CA GLY A 68 -10.37 -2.53 -26.64
C GLY A 68 -10.99 -1.21 -26.17
N LEU A 69 -11.26 -1.06 -24.86
CA LEU A 69 -11.73 0.18 -24.26
C LEU A 69 -10.58 0.90 -23.57
N GLU A 70 -10.43 2.18 -23.88
CA GLU A 70 -9.68 3.09 -23.03
C GLU A 70 -10.55 3.43 -21.82
N TRP A 71 -10.19 2.88 -20.67
CA TRP A 71 -10.99 3.01 -19.46
C TRP A 71 -10.92 4.42 -18.88
N VAL A 72 -12.11 4.97 -18.58
CA VAL A 72 -12.24 6.19 -17.79
C VAL A 72 -12.66 5.78 -16.38
N PRO A 73 -11.85 6.07 -15.34
CA PRO A 73 -12.15 5.68 -13.97
C PRO A 73 -13.56 6.12 -13.52
N LEU A 74 -14.27 5.24 -12.84
CA LEU A 74 -15.62 5.51 -12.34
C LEU A 74 -15.59 6.43 -11.11
N GLY A 75 -16.44 7.45 -11.12
CA GLY A 75 -16.51 8.46 -10.06
C GLY A 75 -15.41 9.51 -10.12
N SER A 76 -15.37 10.37 -9.10
CA SER A 76 -14.32 11.39 -8.92
C SER A 76 -14.14 11.72 -7.44
N ILE A 77 -13.17 12.56 -7.11
CA ILE A 77 -12.99 13.04 -5.73
C ILE A 77 -14.22 13.83 -5.22
N GLU A 78 -14.94 14.53 -6.10
CA GLU A 78 -16.19 15.26 -5.78
C GLU A 78 -17.42 14.33 -5.78
N LYS A 79 -17.38 13.26 -6.57
CA LYS A 79 -18.48 12.29 -6.72
C LYS A 79 -17.94 10.86 -6.57
N PRO A 80 -17.49 10.47 -5.36
CA PRO A 80 -17.00 9.13 -5.13
C PRO A 80 -18.10 8.10 -5.26
N PHE A 81 -17.74 6.86 -5.59
CA PHE A 81 -18.64 5.72 -5.45
C PHE A 81 -18.93 5.49 -3.95
N ARG A 82 -20.21 5.48 -3.56
CA ARG A 82 -20.68 5.43 -2.16
C ARG A 82 -21.56 4.23 -1.85
N GLY A 83 -22.05 3.51 -2.85
CA GLY A 83 -22.88 2.33 -2.66
C GLY A 83 -22.06 1.07 -2.38
N ILE A 84 -22.66 -0.09 -2.64
CA ILE A 84 -22.00 -1.39 -2.58
C ILE A 84 -21.79 -1.90 -3.99
N PHE A 85 -20.56 -2.20 -4.37
CA PHE A 85 -20.22 -2.91 -5.60
C PHE A 85 -19.92 -4.36 -5.25
N ASP A 86 -20.88 -5.23 -5.50
CA ASP A 86 -20.78 -6.66 -5.25
C ASP A 86 -20.43 -7.38 -6.55
N GLY A 87 -19.20 -7.86 -6.65
CA GLY A 87 -18.72 -8.64 -7.78
C GLY A 87 -19.38 -10.01 -7.86
N ASN A 88 -20.01 -10.52 -6.80
CA ASN A 88 -20.70 -11.80 -6.78
C ASN A 88 -19.84 -12.99 -7.28
N GLY A 89 -18.52 -12.91 -7.10
CA GLY A 89 -17.55 -13.87 -7.61
C GLY A 89 -17.24 -13.75 -9.11
N HIS A 90 -17.81 -12.78 -9.81
CA HIS A 90 -17.52 -12.49 -11.21
C HIS A 90 -16.25 -11.66 -11.39
N SER A 91 -15.74 -11.72 -12.62
CA SER A 91 -14.53 -11.03 -13.02
C SER A 91 -14.78 -9.79 -13.87
N ILE A 92 -13.90 -8.82 -13.73
CA ILE A 92 -13.71 -7.72 -14.68
C ILE A 92 -12.28 -7.88 -15.23
N THR A 93 -12.13 -7.97 -16.55
CA THR A 93 -10.84 -8.26 -17.17
C THR A 93 -10.41 -7.18 -18.16
N ASN A 94 -9.10 -7.12 -18.43
CA ASN A 94 -8.52 -6.33 -19.53
C ASN A 94 -8.73 -4.81 -19.41
N LEU A 95 -8.89 -4.29 -18.19
CA LEU A 95 -8.94 -2.85 -17.93
C LEU A 95 -7.66 -2.19 -18.45
N THR A 96 -7.79 -1.19 -19.33
CA THR A 96 -6.64 -0.49 -19.89
C THR A 96 -6.76 1.02 -19.67
N ILE A 97 -5.77 1.63 -19.02
CA ILE A 97 -5.64 3.09 -18.88
C ILE A 97 -4.29 3.49 -19.48
N THR A 98 -4.31 4.17 -20.63
CA THR A 98 -3.11 4.75 -21.25
C THR A 98 -3.12 6.27 -21.23
N LYS A 99 -4.29 6.87 -20.96
CA LYS A 99 -4.48 8.30 -20.91
C LYS A 99 -4.41 8.83 -19.49
N ARG A 100 -3.90 10.06 -19.40
CA ARG A 100 -3.93 10.88 -18.20
C ARG A 100 -5.38 11.19 -17.79
N ASN A 101 -5.76 10.83 -16.57
CA ASN A 101 -7.02 11.25 -15.91
C ASN A 101 -6.77 12.32 -14.82
N ASP A 102 -7.81 12.73 -14.09
CA ASP A 102 -7.78 13.74 -13.02
C ASP A 102 -7.11 13.23 -11.71
N SER A 103 -5.94 12.59 -11.84
CA SER A 103 -5.04 12.11 -10.77
C SER A 103 -5.35 10.73 -10.21
N PHE A 104 -6.57 10.21 -10.39
CA PHE A 104 -7.00 8.98 -9.74
C PHE A 104 -7.30 7.92 -10.79
N ASN A 105 -6.54 6.84 -10.80
CA ASN A 105 -6.57 5.82 -11.84
C ASN A 105 -6.82 4.44 -11.23
N GLY A 106 -7.71 3.69 -11.88
CA GLY A 106 -8.18 2.36 -11.49
C GLY A 106 -9.55 2.09 -12.11
N LEU A 107 -10.18 0.98 -11.74
CA LEU A 107 -11.59 0.73 -12.04
C LEU A 107 -12.44 1.93 -11.57
N PHE A 108 -12.18 2.40 -10.35
CA PHE A 108 -12.74 3.60 -9.77
C PHE A 108 -11.68 4.70 -9.60
N ALA A 109 -12.08 5.96 -9.79
CA ALA A 109 -11.28 7.09 -9.34
C ALA A 109 -11.23 7.12 -7.81
N HIS A 110 -12.41 7.09 -7.17
CA HIS A 110 -12.54 7.18 -5.71
C HIS A 110 -13.68 6.29 -5.20
N VAL A 111 -13.34 5.35 -4.32
CA VAL A 111 -14.29 4.51 -3.57
C VAL A 111 -14.42 5.03 -2.15
N LYS A 112 -15.64 5.39 -1.73
CA LYS A 112 -16.04 5.66 -0.34
C LYS A 112 -17.05 4.64 0.19
N GLY A 113 -17.66 3.87 -0.71
CA GLY A 113 -18.58 2.78 -0.40
C GLY A 113 -17.86 1.48 -0.07
N ILE A 114 -18.48 0.37 -0.48
CA ILE A 114 -17.96 -0.98 -0.26
C ILE A 114 -17.73 -1.64 -1.61
N VAL A 115 -16.59 -2.31 -1.79
CA VAL A 115 -16.35 -3.22 -2.92
C VAL A 115 -16.08 -4.61 -2.38
N LYS A 116 -16.78 -5.63 -2.89
CA LYS A 116 -16.59 -6.99 -2.41
C LYS A 116 -16.77 -8.05 -3.48
N ASP A 117 -16.25 -9.24 -3.23
CA ASP A 117 -16.47 -10.46 -4.02
C ASP A 117 -16.11 -10.27 -5.51
N LEU A 118 -15.02 -9.57 -5.80
CA LEU A 118 -14.64 -9.13 -7.16
C LEU A 118 -13.27 -9.69 -7.56
N VAL A 119 -13.18 -10.18 -8.80
CA VAL A 119 -11.92 -10.56 -9.43
C VAL A 119 -11.57 -9.56 -10.53
N LEU A 120 -10.52 -8.76 -10.35
CA LEU A 120 -9.99 -7.86 -11.36
C LEU A 120 -8.68 -8.44 -11.92
N THR A 121 -8.65 -8.86 -13.18
CA THR A 121 -7.46 -9.50 -13.77
C THR A 121 -7.05 -8.89 -15.10
N ASN A 122 -5.75 -9.02 -15.40
CA ASN A 122 -5.13 -8.46 -16.59
C ASN A 122 -5.40 -6.95 -16.78
N PHE A 123 -5.41 -6.19 -15.68
CA PHE A 123 -5.45 -4.73 -15.80
C PHE A 123 -4.08 -4.19 -16.20
N SER A 124 -4.06 -3.10 -16.96
CA SER A 124 -2.85 -2.39 -17.39
C SER A 124 -3.05 -0.89 -17.25
N ILE A 125 -2.27 -0.25 -16.39
CA ILE A 125 -2.25 1.20 -16.20
C ILE A 125 -0.87 1.73 -16.60
N ASP A 126 -0.75 2.33 -17.78
CA ASP A 126 0.54 2.79 -18.34
C ASP A 126 0.44 4.22 -18.87
N TYR A 127 0.92 5.20 -18.11
CA TYR A 127 0.87 6.60 -18.52
C TYR A 127 1.96 7.48 -17.91
N THR A 128 2.18 8.63 -18.55
CA THR A 128 3.02 9.72 -18.02
C THR A 128 2.18 10.75 -17.26
N ALA A 129 2.55 11.03 -16.02
CA ALA A 129 1.93 12.05 -15.17
C ALA A 129 2.76 13.35 -15.14
N GLN A 130 2.09 14.46 -14.84
CA GLN A 130 2.69 15.81 -14.76
C GLN A 130 2.21 16.59 -13.52
N PHE A 131 1.71 15.88 -12.52
CA PHE A 131 1.00 16.37 -11.34
C PHE A 131 0.90 15.19 -10.37
N ILE A 132 0.42 15.42 -9.16
CA ILE A 132 0.25 14.34 -8.18
C ILE A 132 -0.65 13.25 -8.76
N THR A 133 -0.28 11.98 -8.62
CA THR A 133 -1.05 10.88 -9.20
C THR A 133 -1.16 9.69 -8.27
N TYR A 134 -2.30 9.01 -8.35
CA TYR A 134 -2.70 7.87 -7.56
C TYR A 134 -3.18 6.78 -8.52
N ALA A 135 -2.62 5.58 -8.41
CA ALA A 135 -2.99 4.46 -9.25
C ALA A 135 -3.09 3.17 -8.46
N GLY A 136 -4.20 2.48 -8.65
CA GLY A 136 -4.32 1.07 -8.32
C GLY A 136 -5.39 0.41 -9.15
N GLY A 137 -5.30 -0.92 -9.34
CA GLY A 137 -6.20 -1.66 -10.21
C GLY A 137 -7.66 -1.43 -9.82
N LEU A 138 -7.98 -1.51 -8.52
CA LEU A 138 -9.33 -1.22 -8.03
C LEU A 138 -9.61 0.28 -7.97
N ALA A 139 -8.75 1.06 -7.32
CA ALA A 139 -9.01 2.49 -7.12
C ALA A 139 -7.77 3.37 -7.05
N GLY A 140 -7.86 4.59 -7.58
CA GLY A 140 -6.86 5.63 -7.29
C GLY A 140 -6.88 6.01 -5.81
N TYR A 141 -8.08 6.29 -5.27
CA TYR A 141 -8.29 6.70 -3.89
C TYR A 141 -9.32 5.80 -3.20
N LEU A 142 -8.94 5.15 -2.10
CA LEU A 142 -9.81 4.29 -1.31
C LEU A 142 -10.07 4.91 0.07
N SER A 143 -11.33 5.28 0.32
CA SER A 143 -11.83 5.76 1.61
C SER A 143 -13.07 4.99 2.07
N GLY A 144 -13.13 3.71 1.72
CA GLY A 144 -14.21 2.78 2.01
C GLY A 144 -13.66 1.38 2.25
N ASP A 145 -14.55 0.38 2.30
CA ASP A 145 -14.20 -0.99 2.65
C ASP A 145 -14.02 -1.87 1.42
N VAL A 146 -13.06 -2.79 1.48
CA VAL A 146 -12.77 -3.78 0.45
C VAL A 146 -12.68 -5.16 1.08
N SER A 147 -13.45 -6.12 0.57
CA SER A 147 -13.45 -7.50 1.11
C SER A 147 -13.52 -8.57 0.02
N ASN A 148 -12.73 -9.64 0.11
CA ASN A 148 -12.76 -10.75 -0.85
C ASN A 148 -12.53 -10.26 -2.29
N VAL A 149 -11.39 -9.61 -2.53
CA VAL A 149 -11.02 -9.06 -3.83
C VAL A 149 -9.68 -9.61 -4.29
N ARG A 150 -9.62 -10.03 -5.56
CA ARG A 150 -8.36 -10.36 -6.24
C ARG A 150 -8.05 -9.28 -7.28
N ALA A 151 -6.84 -8.74 -7.27
CA ALA A 151 -6.38 -7.77 -8.26
C ALA A 151 -5.04 -8.20 -8.89
N GLU A 152 -5.06 -8.48 -10.19
CA GLU A 152 -3.90 -8.95 -10.95
C GLU A 152 -3.66 -8.09 -12.20
N GLY A 153 -2.46 -7.54 -12.36
CA GLY A 153 -2.16 -6.68 -13.49
C GLY A 153 -0.82 -5.94 -13.38
N SER A 154 -0.68 -4.89 -14.18
CA SER A 154 0.53 -4.06 -14.22
C SER A 154 0.24 -2.57 -14.11
N ILE A 155 1.14 -1.86 -13.44
CA ILE A 155 1.13 -0.40 -13.33
C ILE A 155 2.50 0.13 -13.73
N LYS A 156 2.54 0.98 -14.75
CA LYS A 156 3.73 1.69 -15.22
C LYS A 156 3.48 3.19 -15.23
N ILE A 157 4.21 3.93 -14.40
CA ILE A 157 4.03 5.37 -14.26
C ILE A 157 5.37 6.08 -14.34
N THR A 158 5.41 7.14 -15.15
CA THR A 158 6.50 8.11 -15.15
C THR A 158 5.97 9.47 -14.72
N ASN A 159 6.48 10.05 -13.63
CA ASN A 159 6.02 11.34 -13.10
C ASN A 159 7.17 12.31 -12.80
N ASN A 160 7.42 13.24 -13.72
CA ASN A 160 8.56 14.15 -13.63
C ASN A 160 8.24 15.49 -12.96
N VAL A 161 7.09 15.62 -12.28
CA VAL A 161 6.63 16.92 -11.77
C VAL A 161 6.15 16.87 -10.33
N SER A 162 5.67 15.71 -9.85
CA SER A 162 5.07 15.62 -8.52
C SER A 162 5.09 14.20 -7.98
N ASN A 163 4.41 14.00 -6.85
CA ASN A 163 4.38 12.75 -6.10
C ASN A 163 3.59 11.67 -6.83
N THR A 164 4.03 10.43 -6.69
CA THR A 164 3.33 9.26 -7.22
C THR A 164 2.98 8.30 -6.10
N TYR A 165 1.74 7.83 -6.12
CA TYR A 165 1.22 6.80 -5.21
C TYR A 165 0.71 5.63 -6.04
N ALA A 166 1.33 4.46 -5.87
CA ALA A 166 1.00 3.28 -6.67
C ALA A 166 0.92 2.02 -5.81
N GLY A 167 -0.12 1.24 -6.03
CA GLY A 167 -0.19 -0.14 -5.56
C GLY A 167 -1.26 -0.93 -6.31
N LEU A 168 -1.12 -2.24 -6.39
CA LEU A 168 -1.93 -3.07 -7.29
C LEU A 168 -3.43 -3.03 -6.93
N LEU A 169 -3.78 -2.86 -5.65
CA LEU A 169 -5.17 -2.60 -5.25
C LEU A 169 -5.50 -1.11 -5.35
N ALA A 170 -4.74 -0.27 -4.66
CA ALA A 170 -5.05 1.16 -4.54
C ALA A 170 -3.82 2.08 -4.57
N GLY A 171 -3.97 3.30 -5.10
CA GLY A 171 -2.94 4.32 -4.95
C GLY A 171 -2.76 4.72 -3.48
N ILE A 172 -3.87 4.99 -2.79
CA ILE A 172 -3.91 5.28 -1.36
C ILE A 172 -5.15 4.67 -0.70
N SER A 173 -4.99 4.17 0.53
CA SER A 173 -6.09 3.82 1.43
C SER A 173 -6.08 4.74 2.65
N VAL A 174 -7.17 5.48 2.85
CA VAL A 174 -7.34 6.41 3.97
C VAL A 174 -8.80 6.60 4.37
N ALA A 175 -9.13 6.33 5.64
CA ALA A 175 -10.47 6.57 6.13
C ALA A 175 -10.79 8.07 6.26
N THR A 176 -12.07 8.40 6.07
CA THR A 176 -12.53 9.78 6.17
C THR A 176 -12.36 10.29 7.59
N VAL A 177 -11.56 11.34 7.75
CA VAL A 177 -11.35 12.06 9.01
C VAL A 177 -11.68 13.53 8.85
N THR A 178 -12.18 14.18 9.90
CA THR A 178 -12.47 15.62 9.90
C THR A 178 -11.72 16.32 11.03
N GLN A 179 -11.45 17.63 10.87
CA GLN A 179 -10.72 18.41 11.87
C GLN A 179 -11.40 18.48 13.25
N THR A 180 -12.71 18.26 13.29
CA THR A 180 -13.55 18.31 14.50
C THR A 180 -13.94 16.92 15.01
N MET A 181 -13.50 15.84 14.35
CA MET A 181 -13.80 14.47 14.74
C MET A 181 -13.21 14.14 16.12
N LYS A 182 -13.97 13.43 16.95
CA LYS A 182 -13.47 12.85 18.20
C LYS A 182 -13.02 11.42 17.92
N VAL A 183 -11.98 10.95 18.62
CA VAL A 183 -11.45 9.59 18.47
C VAL A 183 -12.53 8.51 18.58
N LYS A 184 -13.50 8.67 19.49
CA LYS A 184 -14.60 7.71 19.65
C LYS A 184 -15.58 7.63 18.47
N ASP A 185 -15.58 8.62 17.59
CA ASP A 185 -16.45 8.72 16.43
C ASP A 185 -15.71 8.25 15.15
N PHE A 186 -14.41 7.93 15.27
CA PHE A 186 -13.60 7.43 14.17
C PHE A 186 -13.99 6.01 13.80
N VAL A 187 -14.11 5.77 12.50
CA VAL A 187 -14.31 4.45 11.90
C VAL A 187 -13.20 4.27 10.88
N ALA A 188 -12.37 3.25 11.09
CA ALA A 188 -11.35 2.88 10.13
C ALA A 188 -11.97 2.25 8.88
N ASN A 189 -11.29 2.41 7.74
CA ASN A 189 -11.54 1.56 6.59
C ASN A 189 -11.11 0.14 6.91
N LYS A 190 -11.66 -0.83 6.19
CA LYS A 190 -11.24 -2.23 6.25
C LYS A 190 -10.82 -2.72 4.87
N ILE A 191 -9.66 -3.37 4.82
CA ILE A 191 -9.24 -4.19 3.69
C ILE A 191 -9.06 -5.59 4.23
N ASN A 192 -9.89 -6.54 3.80
CA ASN A 192 -9.82 -7.92 4.25
C ASN A 192 -9.93 -8.93 3.12
N ASP A 193 -9.21 -10.04 3.25
CA ASP A 193 -9.28 -11.16 2.29
C ASP A 193 -8.96 -10.68 0.87
N VAL A 194 -7.78 -10.07 0.71
CA VAL A 194 -7.34 -9.51 -0.58
C VAL A 194 -6.10 -10.24 -1.08
N GLU A 195 -6.13 -10.57 -2.37
CA GLU A 195 -4.96 -11.09 -3.09
C GLU A 195 -4.56 -10.11 -4.19
N VAL A 196 -3.30 -9.68 -4.19
CA VAL A 196 -2.74 -8.85 -5.26
C VAL A 196 -1.55 -9.53 -5.91
N SER A 197 -1.44 -9.43 -7.24
CA SER A 197 -0.28 -9.94 -7.94
C SER A 197 0.08 -9.14 -9.19
N GLY A 198 1.37 -8.99 -9.46
CA GLY A 198 1.87 -8.40 -10.70
C GLY A 198 2.91 -7.31 -10.51
N GLU A 199 2.99 -6.42 -11.50
CA GLU A 199 4.16 -5.56 -11.71
C GLU A 199 3.87 -4.08 -11.46
N LEU A 200 4.79 -3.40 -10.77
CA LEU A 200 4.78 -1.97 -10.51
C LEU A 200 6.11 -1.35 -10.98
N GLN A 201 6.10 -0.65 -12.11
CA GLN A 201 7.24 0.14 -12.61
C GLN A 201 6.98 1.63 -12.41
N VAL A 202 7.60 2.26 -11.41
CA VAL A 202 7.33 3.66 -11.07
C VAL A 202 8.60 4.50 -11.11
N SER A 203 8.64 5.50 -11.99
CA SER A 203 9.74 6.46 -12.05
C SER A 203 9.26 7.90 -11.87
N GLY A 204 10.09 8.76 -11.30
CA GLY A 204 9.75 10.16 -11.11
C GLY A 204 10.87 11.04 -10.59
N LYS A 205 10.56 12.32 -10.36
CA LYS A 205 11.52 13.27 -9.78
C LYS A 205 11.26 13.55 -8.30
N ASP A 206 10.01 13.50 -7.86
CA ASP A 206 9.58 13.81 -6.49
C ASP A 206 9.32 12.52 -5.68
N PHE A 207 8.56 12.61 -4.58
CA PHE A 207 8.23 11.44 -3.77
C PHE A 207 7.56 10.32 -4.57
N ILE A 208 8.10 9.11 -4.42
CA ILE A 208 7.47 7.88 -4.90
C ILE A 208 7.04 7.06 -3.69
N TYR A 209 5.74 6.77 -3.61
CA TYR A 209 5.14 5.86 -2.65
C TYR A 209 4.63 4.64 -3.41
N VAL A 210 5.33 3.52 -3.28
CA VAL A 210 4.99 2.30 -4.01
C VAL A 210 4.88 1.12 -3.06
N GLY A 211 3.78 0.39 -3.13
CA GLY A 211 3.70 -0.89 -2.45
C GLY A 211 2.72 -1.85 -3.10
N GLY A 212 2.89 -3.14 -2.85
CA GLY A 212 2.13 -4.18 -3.54
C GLY A 212 0.62 -4.01 -3.39
N LEU A 213 0.13 -3.80 -2.16
CA LEU A 213 -1.28 -3.52 -1.91
C LEU A 213 -1.60 -2.05 -2.22
N ALA A 214 -0.86 -1.12 -1.61
CA ALA A 214 -1.09 0.31 -1.80
C ALA A 214 0.17 1.17 -1.69
N GLY A 215 0.20 2.30 -2.39
CA GLY A 215 1.29 3.28 -2.25
C GLY A 215 1.36 3.85 -0.83
N LYS A 216 0.20 4.20 -0.26
CA LYS A 216 0.08 4.67 1.12
C LYS A 216 -1.14 4.07 1.82
N ILE A 217 -0.96 3.68 3.09
CA ILE A 217 -2.03 3.19 3.96
C ILE A 217 -2.05 4.04 5.23
N SER A 218 -3.21 4.54 5.61
CA SER A 218 -3.42 5.25 6.87
C SER A 218 -4.86 5.12 7.33
N ASN A 219 -5.12 5.16 8.63
CA ASN A 219 -6.50 5.09 9.15
C ASN A 219 -7.28 3.84 8.65
N THR A 220 -6.59 2.73 8.35
CA THR A 220 -7.15 1.52 7.74
C THR A 220 -6.70 0.30 8.52
N VAL A 221 -7.62 -0.63 8.77
CA VAL A 221 -7.33 -1.99 9.24
C VAL A 221 -7.12 -2.89 8.03
N VAL A 222 -6.03 -3.67 8.04
CA VAL A 222 -5.68 -4.58 6.93
C VAL A 222 -5.53 -5.99 7.47
N GLU A 223 -6.32 -6.93 6.96
CA GLU A 223 -6.33 -8.32 7.43
C GLU A 223 -6.33 -9.32 6.26
N ASN A 224 -5.66 -10.46 6.42
CA ASN A 224 -5.70 -11.57 5.45
C ASN A 224 -5.34 -11.13 4.02
N VAL A 225 -4.12 -10.60 3.84
CA VAL A 225 -3.64 -10.13 2.53
C VAL A 225 -2.48 -10.95 2.03
N LYS A 226 -2.57 -11.38 0.76
CA LYS A 226 -1.45 -11.98 0.02
C LYS A 226 -1.00 -11.03 -1.09
N ALA A 227 0.30 -10.78 -1.19
CA ALA A 227 0.88 -9.96 -2.24
C ALA A 227 2.04 -10.70 -2.91
N ASP A 228 1.95 -10.93 -4.22
CA ASP A 228 3.03 -11.49 -5.05
C ASP A 228 3.49 -10.47 -6.09
N ILE A 229 4.66 -9.88 -5.89
CA ILE A 229 4.98 -8.58 -6.49
C ILE A 229 6.31 -8.52 -7.24
N GLU A 230 6.34 -7.70 -8.29
CA GLU A 230 7.57 -7.21 -8.90
C GLU A 230 7.53 -5.67 -8.90
N ILE A 231 8.28 -5.05 -7.99
CA ILE A 231 8.37 -3.59 -7.89
C ILE A 231 9.71 -3.13 -8.45
N THR A 232 9.67 -2.21 -9.40
CA THR A 232 10.82 -1.39 -9.81
C THR A 232 10.50 0.08 -9.57
N ALA A 233 11.32 0.78 -8.79
CA ALA A 233 11.15 2.21 -8.56
C ALA A 233 12.44 3.02 -8.74
N ALA A 234 12.32 4.17 -9.40
CA ALA A 234 13.46 5.05 -9.66
C ALA A 234 13.15 6.54 -9.46
N THR A 235 14.02 7.27 -8.77
CA THR A 235 13.88 8.74 -8.62
C THR A 235 15.17 9.51 -8.78
N GLU A 236 15.06 10.72 -9.33
CA GLU A 236 16.21 11.62 -9.56
C GLU A 236 16.43 12.64 -8.44
N ASP A 237 15.38 13.30 -7.92
CA ASP A 237 15.58 14.48 -7.07
C ASP A 237 15.19 14.27 -5.60
N TYR A 238 14.26 13.35 -5.30
CA TYR A 238 13.67 13.24 -3.96
C TYR A 238 13.75 11.84 -3.33
N ARG A 239 12.64 11.29 -2.81
CA ARG A 239 12.62 10.10 -1.95
C ARG A 239 11.76 8.99 -2.51
N ILE A 240 12.18 7.76 -2.28
CA ILE A 240 11.36 6.57 -2.50
C ILE A 240 10.97 5.98 -1.15
N TYR A 241 9.69 5.67 -1.00
CA TYR A 241 9.17 4.77 0.02
C TYR A 241 8.60 3.55 -0.70
N ALA A 242 9.25 2.40 -0.53
CA ALA A 242 8.88 1.16 -1.20
C ALA A 242 8.70 0.02 -0.20
N GLY A 243 7.63 -0.75 -0.34
CA GLY A 243 7.54 -2.01 0.37
C GLY A 243 6.48 -2.96 -0.14
N GLY A 244 6.62 -4.23 0.19
CA GLY A 244 5.83 -5.26 -0.49
C GLY A 244 4.33 -5.20 -0.21
N LEU A 245 3.91 -4.69 0.96
CA LEU A 245 2.51 -4.36 1.22
C LEU A 245 2.25 -2.87 0.95
N ALA A 246 3.04 -1.98 1.54
CA ALA A 246 2.82 -0.54 1.48
C ALA A 246 4.11 0.26 1.26
N GLY A 247 4.06 1.32 0.45
CA GLY A 247 5.16 2.27 0.39
C GLY A 247 5.32 2.99 1.73
N HIS A 248 4.22 3.57 2.22
CA HIS A 248 4.18 4.32 3.48
C HIS A 248 2.94 3.95 4.30
N HIS A 249 3.15 3.62 5.58
CA HIS A 249 2.10 3.25 6.52
C HIS A 249 2.03 4.20 7.73
N TYR A 250 0.81 4.48 8.20
CA TYR A 250 0.55 5.22 9.43
C TYR A 250 -0.64 4.62 10.19
N GLY A 251 -0.40 4.07 11.40
CA GLY A 251 -1.41 3.35 12.18
C GLY A 251 -2.22 4.20 13.18
N GLY A 252 -1.83 5.46 13.42
CA GLY A 252 -2.61 6.40 14.23
C GLY A 252 -3.77 7.05 13.45
N ILE A 253 -4.58 7.90 14.10
CA ILE A 253 -5.54 8.78 13.41
C ILE A 253 -4.84 10.04 12.96
N LEU A 254 -4.49 10.08 11.68
CA LEU A 254 -3.91 11.25 11.02
C LEU A 254 -5.02 12.13 10.46
N VAL A 255 -5.15 13.36 10.95
CA VAL A 255 -5.99 14.40 10.34
C VAL A 255 -5.13 15.27 9.45
N GLY A 256 -5.39 15.27 8.14
CA GLY A 256 -4.53 15.94 7.18
C GLY A 256 -3.21 15.19 7.01
N TYR A 257 -2.08 15.86 7.25
CA TYR A 257 -0.73 15.29 7.06
C TYR A 257 0.15 15.30 8.31
N ASP A 258 -0.24 16.00 9.38
CA ASP A 258 0.64 16.29 10.52
C ASP A 258 -0.06 16.15 11.89
N LYS A 259 -1.38 16.26 11.95
CA LYS A 259 -2.11 16.27 13.23
C LYS A 259 -2.57 14.88 13.62
N ILE A 260 -1.90 14.34 14.62
CA ILE A 260 -2.29 13.12 15.33
C ILE A 260 -3.36 13.49 16.36
N ILE A 261 -4.56 12.91 16.24
CA ILE A 261 -5.64 13.16 17.21
C ILE A 261 -5.92 11.95 18.11
N GLY A 262 -5.34 10.80 17.81
CA GLY A 262 -5.39 9.59 18.62
C GLY A 262 -4.59 8.46 17.99
N ASP A 263 -4.35 7.40 18.76
CA ASP A 263 -3.73 6.16 18.32
C ASP A 263 -4.69 5.00 18.67
N PRO A 264 -5.63 4.67 17.78
CA PRO A 264 -6.60 3.62 18.02
C PRO A 264 -6.02 2.22 17.80
N LYS A 265 -4.70 2.10 17.51
CA LYS A 265 -4.01 0.84 17.23
C LYS A 265 -4.67 0.04 16.11
N LEU A 266 -4.63 0.55 14.88
CA LEU A 266 -5.21 -0.16 13.72
C LEU A 266 -4.26 -1.27 13.26
N PRO A 267 -4.66 -2.56 13.37
CA PRO A 267 -3.76 -3.64 13.05
C PRO A 267 -3.61 -3.83 11.54
N ILE A 268 -2.39 -4.18 11.14
CA ILE A 268 -2.07 -4.89 9.90
C ILE A 268 -1.72 -6.31 10.31
N LYS A 269 -2.59 -7.28 9.98
CA LYS A 269 -2.42 -8.65 10.46
C LYS A 269 -2.69 -9.72 9.41
N ASN A 270 -2.10 -10.90 9.60
CA ASN A 270 -2.26 -12.03 8.70
C ASN A 270 -1.86 -11.67 7.26
N ILE A 271 -0.58 -11.35 7.08
CA ILE A 271 -0.06 -10.85 5.80
C ILE A 271 1.02 -11.78 5.28
N TYR A 272 0.91 -12.17 4.02
CA TYR A 272 1.97 -12.83 3.28
C TYR A 272 2.38 -11.98 2.09
N VAL A 273 3.68 -11.68 1.99
CA VAL A 273 4.24 -10.93 0.85
C VAL A 273 5.41 -11.72 0.27
N SER A 274 5.40 -11.94 -1.04
CA SER A 274 6.52 -12.53 -1.78
C SER A 274 6.87 -11.70 -3.02
N GLY A 275 8.10 -11.87 -3.52
CA GLY A 275 8.51 -11.33 -4.82
C GLY A 275 9.79 -10.49 -4.77
N THR A 276 9.87 -9.45 -5.60
CA THR A 276 11.09 -8.66 -5.78
C THR A 276 10.85 -7.16 -5.66
N ILE A 277 11.84 -6.45 -5.14
CA ILE A 277 11.86 -4.99 -5.07
C ILE A 277 13.22 -4.47 -5.56
N ALA A 278 13.22 -3.81 -6.70
CA ALA A 278 14.39 -3.19 -7.32
C ALA A 278 14.30 -1.66 -7.24
N ILE A 279 15.34 -1.01 -6.71
CA ILE A 279 15.38 0.44 -6.48
C ILE A 279 16.63 1.04 -7.12
N ASP A 280 16.43 2.13 -7.86
CA ASP A 280 17.49 2.99 -8.38
C ASP A 280 17.28 4.43 -7.88
N ILE A 281 18.14 4.91 -6.99
CA ILE A 281 17.97 6.22 -6.36
C ILE A 281 19.15 7.16 -6.65
N SER A 282 18.89 8.22 -7.42
CA SER A 282 19.83 9.36 -7.56
C SER A 282 19.48 10.54 -6.64
N GLY A 283 18.31 10.49 -5.99
CA GLY A 283 17.79 11.54 -5.11
C GLY A 283 18.33 11.53 -3.67
N ILE A 284 17.47 11.93 -2.73
CA ILE A 284 17.81 12.16 -1.32
C ILE A 284 17.93 10.86 -0.53
N GLN A 285 16.96 9.94 -0.63
CA GLN A 285 16.94 8.71 0.17
C GLN A 285 15.86 7.73 -0.32
N ALA A 286 16.19 6.44 -0.40
CA ALA A 286 15.21 5.36 -0.50
C ALA A 286 15.02 4.72 0.88
N SER A 287 13.78 4.57 1.32
CA SER A 287 13.41 3.81 2.52
C SER A 287 12.58 2.60 2.09
N VAL A 288 13.13 1.41 2.29
CA VAL A 288 12.66 0.19 1.63
C VAL A 288 12.48 -0.94 2.62
N GLY A 289 11.36 -1.65 2.59
CA GLY A 289 11.15 -2.81 3.46
C GLY A 289 10.33 -3.91 2.81
N GLY A 290 10.45 -5.14 3.31
CA GLY A 290 9.69 -6.26 2.76
C GLY A 290 8.20 -6.10 2.94
N LEU A 291 7.78 -5.52 4.07
CA LEU A 291 6.39 -5.16 4.32
C LEU A 291 6.11 -3.71 3.94
N ALA A 292 6.88 -2.75 4.49
CA ALA A 292 6.69 -1.35 4.18
C ALA A 292 7.98 -0.52 4.19
N GLY A 293 8.03 0.50 3.34
CA GLY A 293 9.18 1.42 3.26
C GLY A 293 9.29 2.32 4.48
N PHE A 294 8.17 2.87 4.94
CA PHE A 294 8.08 3.66 6.17
C PHE A 294 6.84 3.27 6.97
N SER A 295 6.97 3.20 8.29
CA SER A 295 5.87 2.93 9.21
C SER A 295 5.95 3.80 10.46
N GLN A 296 4.81 4.38 10.84
CA GLN A 296 4.67 5.08 12.12
C GLN A 296 3.39 4.67 12.86
N TYR A 297 3.50 4.36 14.16
CA TYR A 297 2.40 3.85 15.00
C TYR A 297 1.73 2.59 14.44
N GLY A 298 2.47 1.80 13.67
CA GLY A 298 1.94 0.55 13.11
C GLY A 298 1.85 -0.53 14.17
N VAL A 299 0.78 -1.32 14.12
CA VAL A 299 0.59 -2.54 14.91
C VAL A 299 0.55 -3.70 13.93
N TYR A 300 1.54 -4.59 14.02
CA TYR A 300 1.77 -5.65 13.04
C TYR A 300 1.73 -7.02 13.71
N GLU A 301 0.92 -7.93 13.17
CA GLU A 301 0.68 -9.25 13.77
C GLU A 301 0.64 -10.36 12.72
N ASN A 302 1.32 -11.47 12.95
CA ASN A 302 1.23 -12.68 12.10
C ASN A 302 1.59 -12.38 10.63
N ILE A 303 2.84 -11.97 10.40
CA ILE A 303 3.30 -11.52 9.08
C ILE A 303 4.48 -12.34 8.60
N VAL A 304 4.46 -12.75 7.33
CA VAL A 304 5.62 -13.32 6.66
C VAL A 304 5.90 -12.54 5.38
N THR A 305 7.14 -12.08 5.23
CA THR A 305 7.63 -11.46 3.99
C THR A 305 8.78 -12.28 3.44
N ASP A 306 8.82 -12.53 2.14
CA ASP A 306 9.94 -13.17 1.44
C ASP A 306 10.30 -12.38 0.18
N ILE A 307 11.26 -11.47 0.32
CA ILE A 307 11.55 -10.46 -0.72
C ILE A 307 13.02 -10.48 -1.12
N ALA A 308 13.27 -10.60 -2.43
CA ALA A 308 14.57 -10.35 -3.01
C ALA A 308 14.71 -8.86 -3.40
N PHE A 309 15.68 -8.18 -2.78
CA PHE A 309 15.96 -6.78 -3.03
C PHE A 309 17.18 -6.59 -3.92
N SER A 310 17.08 -5.64 -4.85
CA SER A 310 18.23 -5.12 -5.62
C SER A 310 18.28 -3.60 -5.51
N PHE A 311 19.44 -3.07 -5.14
CA PHE A 311 19.63 -1.65 -4.88
C PHE A 311 20.75 -1.06 -5.75
N ALA A 312 20.48 0.11 -6.32
CA ALA A 312 21.45 0.98 -6.99
C ALA A 312 21.26 2.43 -6.51
N GLY A 313 22.27 3.27 -6.68
CA GLY A 313 22.19 4.68 -6.34
C GLY A 313 22.77 5.10 -4.98
N THR A 314 22.46 6.33 -4.57
CA THR A 314 23.27 7.14 -3.65
C THR A 314 22.95 6.97 -2.16
N LYS A 315 21.67 6.89 -1.76
CA LYS A 315 21.30 6.75 -0.33
C LYS A 315 20.14 5.80 -0.10
N ILE A 316 20.40 4.71 0.61
CA ILE A 316 19.46 3.62 0.84
C ILE A 316 19.37 3.29 2.33
N ILE A 317 18.15 3.16 2.84
CA ILE A 317 17.83 2.60 4.15
C ILE A 317 16.87 1.44 3.91
N SER A 318 17.30 0.23 4.23
CA SER A 318 16.52 -0.97 3.98
C SER A 318 16.55 -1.93 5.16
N GLY A 319 15.41 -2.53 5.47
CA GLY A 319 15.30 -3.67 6.38
C GLY A 319 14.45 -4.77 5.73
N LEU A 320 14.75 -6.04 5.98
CA LEU A 320 13.94 -7.13 5.37
C LEU A 320 12.46 -7.01 5.75
N PHE A 321 12.15 -6.41 6.90
CA PHE A 321 10.77 -6.16 7.32
C PHE A 321 10.30 -4.73 7.00
N LEU A 322 10.95 -3.71 7.57
CA LEU A 322 10.65 -2.30 7.30
C LEU A 322 11.91 -1.51 6.96
N GLY A 323 11.75 -0.52 6.07
CA GLY A 323 12.79 0.49 5.84
C GLY A 323 12.97 1.38 7.08
N GLU A 324 11.91 2.06 7.49
CA GLU A 324 11.90 2.90 8.69
C GLU A 324 10.74 2.53 9.64
N ALA A 325 11.08 2.33 10.91
CA ALA A 325 10.16 1.96 11.98
C ALA A 325 10.08 3.06 13.07
N TRP A 326 8.89 3.63 13.26
CA TRP A 326 8.65 4.72 14.20
C TRP A 326 7.52 4.38 15.19
N ASN A 327 7.84 4.17 16.46
CA ASN A 327 6.86 3.93 17.55
C ASN A 327 5.83 2.84 17.21
N GLY A 328 6.28 1.65 16.82
CA GLY A 328 5.40 0.54 16.42
C GLY A 328 5.46 -0.67 17.35
N GLU A 329 4.45 -1.52 17.20
CA GLU A 329 4.29 -2.82 17.89
C GLU A 329 4.35 -3.92 16.82
N TYR A 330 5.20 -4.94 17.04
CA TYR A 330 5.47 -5.98 16.04
C TYR A 330 5.51 -7.35 16.69
N HIS A 331 4.49 -8.15 16.43
CA HIS A 331 4.31 -9.46 17.03
C HIS A 331 4.21 -10.54 15.96
N ASN A 332 4.85 -11.68 16.21
CA ASN A 332 4.72 -12.89 15.38
C ASN A 332 5.02 -12.60 13.91
N PHE A 333 6.29 -12.39 13.54
CA PHE A 333 6.63 -12.18 12.14
C PHE A 333 7.97 -12.80 11.73
N LEU A 334 8.05 -13.15 10.44
CA LEU A 334 9.25 -13.59 9.76
C LEU A 334 9.56 -12.64 8.59
N ALA A 335 10.75 -12.06 8.60
CA ALA A 335 11.30 -11.33 7.46
C ALA A 335 12.36 -12.17 6.75
N ALA A 336 11.99 -12.74 5.61
CA ALA A 336 12.85 -13.55 4.77
C ALA A 336 13.27 -12.82 3.49
N GLY A 337 14.41 -13.23 2.93
CA GLY A 337 14.83 -12.80 1.61
C GLY A 337 16.32 -12.50 1.49
N SER A 338 16.67 -11.73 0.46
CA SER A 338 18.06 -11.37 0.17
C SER A 338 18.19 -9.91 -0.22
N MET A 339 19.35 -9.31 0.04
CA MET A 339 19.63 -7.94 -0.40
C MET A 339 20.90 -7.91 -1.21
N VAL A 340 20.81 -7.34 -2.42
CA VAL A 340 21.95 -7.11 -3.30
C VAL A 340 22.12 -5.61 -3.51
N LEU A 341 23.32 -5.11 -3.26
CA LEU A 341 23.68 -3.71 -3.46
C LEU A 341 24.70 -3.60 -4.60
N VAL A 342 24.35 -2.83 -5.63
CA VAL A 342 25.27 -2.43 -6.70
C VAL A 342 26.13 -1.29 -6.16
N ALA A 343 27.43 -1.53 -6.06
CA ALA A 343 28.38 -0.57 -5.49
C ALA A 343 28.59 0.64 -6.41
N GLU A 344 28.38 1.84 -5.87
CA GLU A 344 28.53 3.11 -6.59
C GLU A 344 29.35 4.15 -5.79
N PRO A 345 30.04 5.09 -6.46
CA PRO A 345 30.80 6.15 -5.77
C PRO A 345 29.90 7.05 -4.92
N GLY A 346 30.26 7.25 -3.65
CA GLY A 346 29.51 8.14 -2.74
C GLY A 346 28.22 7.53 -2.18
N GLN A 347 27.98 6.24 -2.41
CA GLN A 347 26.83 5.50 -1.89
C GLN A 347 26.85 5.38 -0.35
N GLU A 348 25.75 5.76 0.29
CA GLU A 348 25.42 5.57 1.70
C GLU A 348 24.28 4.55 1.82
N ALA A 349 24.59 3.29 2.14
CA ALA A 349 23.58 2.25 2.31
C ALA A 349 23.57 1.71 3.74
N VAL A 350 22.38 1.71 4.35
CA VAL A 350 22.06 0.93 5.55
C VAL A 350 21.15 -0.19 5.11
N LEU A 351 21.65 -1.41 5.21
CA LEU A 351 20.88 -2.62 5.04
C LEU A 351 20.79 -3.25 6.44
N ASP A 352 19.62 -3.72 6.85
CA ASP A 352 19.40 -4.39 8.14
C ASP A 352 18.57 -5.68 8.01
N SER A 353 18.74 -6.61 8.94
CA SER A 353 18.00 -7.88 8.96
C SER A 353 16.50 -7.72 9.25
N LEU A 354 16.08 -6.66 9.93
CA LEU A 354 14.66 -6.38 10.17
C LEU A 354 14.30 -4.94 9.81
N PHE A 355 15.02 -3.96 10.38
CA PHE A 355 14.64 -2.55 10.34
C PHE A 355 15.82 -1.69 9.90
N GLY A 356 15.72 -1.07 8.73
CA GLY A 356 16.79 -0.18 8.22
C GLY A 356 17.03 1.02 9.14
N PHE A 357 15.98 1.51 9.78
CA PHE A 357 16.04 2.56 10.81
C PHE A 357 14.95 2.35 11.85
N VAL A 358 15.28 2.68 13.11
CA VAL A 358 14.38 2.57 14.26
C VAL A 358 14.44 3.87 15.06
N ASN A 359 13.31 4.57 15.20
CA ASN A 359 13.27 5.86 15.90
C ASN A 359 13.26 5.73 17.43
N ALA A 360 12.60 4.70 17.93
CA ALA A 360 12.45 4.38 19.35
C ALA A 360 12.44 2.87 19.49
N GLU A 361 12.84 2.35 20.66
CA GLU A 361 12.87 0.92 20.94
C GLU A 361 11.49 0.30 20.62
N PRO A 362 11.42 -0.61 19.63
CA PRO A 362 10.15 -1.18 19.18
C PRO A 362 9.65 -2.22 20.18
N ASP A 363 8.34 -2.32 20.33
CA ASP A 363 7.75 -3.44 21.06
C ASP A 363 7.80 -4.67 20.15
N LEU A 364 8.66 -5.63 20.47
CA LEU A 364 8.94 -6.80 19.65
C LEU A 364 8.64 -8.08 20.42
N ASN A 365 7.84 -8.95 19.78
CA ASN A 365 7.60 -10.31 20.24
C ASN A 365 7.62 -11.27 19.05
N ASN A 366 8.29 -12.42 19.18
CA ASN A 366 8.38 -13.43 18.11
C ASN A 366 8.79 -12.83 16.74
N ALA A 367 9.91 -12.12 16.73
CA ALA A 367 10.49 -11.51 15.54
C ALA A 367 11.61 -12.41 14.99
N PHE A 368 11.47 -12.88 13.75
CA PHE A 368 12.41 -13.78 13.09
C PHE A 368 12.92 -13.19 11.78
N TYR A 369 14.14 -13.55 11.39
CA TYR A 369 14.65 -13.25 10.07
C TYR A 369 15.40 -14.41 9.43
N HIS A 370 15.25 -14.55 8.11
CA HIS A 370 15.91 -15.55 7.29
C HIS A 370 16.59 -14.89 6.10
N THR A 371 17.87 -15.14 5.86
CA THR A 371 18.54 -14.60 4.69
C THR A 371 19.58 -15.54 4.10
N THR A 372 19.65 -15.56 2.77
CA THR A 372 20.57 -16.39 1.99
C THR A 372 21.85 -15.65 1.59
N SER A 373 21.91 -14.32 1.77
CA SER A 373 23.09 -13.48 1.51
C SER A 373 23.92 -13.20 2.78
N ALA A 374 25.24 -13.09 2.63
CA ALA A 374 26.20 -12.84 3.72
C ALA A 374 25.87 -11.55 4.52
N PRO A 375 26.25 -11.47 5.81
CA PRO A 375 25.47 -10.78 6.82
C PRO A 375 25.43 -9.26 6.63
N ILE A 376 24.20 -8.79 6.74
CA ILE A 376 23.78 -7.41 6.89
C ILE A 376 24.03 -7.00 8.36
N THR A 377 24.81 -5.94 8.61
CA THR A 377 25.10 -5.43 9.98
C THR A 377 24.15 -4.26 10.33
N ALA A 378 23.64 -4.02 11.54
CA ALA A 378 23.37 -4.83 12.73
C ALA A 378 22.57 -3.94 13.72
N ASN A 379 21.26 -3.85 13.58
CA ASN A 379 20.37 -3.74 14.74
C ASN A 379 20.07 -5.18 15.15
N ALA A 380 20.60 -5.63 16.29
CA ALA A 380 20.46 -7.00 16.78
C ALA A 380 19.03 -7.29 17.28
N LEU A 381 18.03 -7.02 16.45
CA LEU A 381 16.62 -7.21 16.73
C LEU A 381 16.16 -8.50 16.07
N GLY A 382 15.37 -9.28 16.81
CA GLY A 382 14.85 -10.57 16.36
C GLY A 382 15.87 -11.71 16.36
N THR A 383 15.40 -12.87 15.91
CA THR A 383 16.13 -14.14 15.94
C THR A 383 16.47 -14.59 14.52
N ASN A 384 17.75 -14.82 14.24
CA ASN A 384 18.19 -15.41 12.98
C ASN A 384 17.76 -16.88 12.91
N VAL A 385 16.98 -17.26 11.90
CA VAL A 385 16.56 -18.64 11.66
C VAL A 385 17.25 -19.30 10.47
N SER A 386 18.22 -18.63 9.85
CA SER A 386 18.91 -19.11 8.62
C SER A 386 19.76 -20.36 8.83
N ALA A 387 20.25 -20.61 10.05
CA ALA A 387 21.05 -21.78 10.40
C ALA A 387 20.29 -22.77 11.32
N CYS A 388 18.97 -22.65 11.39
CA CYS A 388 18.13 -23.45 12.29
C CYS A 388 17.51 -24.62 11.53
N ASP A 389 18.00 -25.84 11.75
CA ASP A 389 17.56 -27.06 11.05
C ASP A 389 16.07 -27.41 11.25
N SER A 390 15.44 -26.93 12.33
CA SER A 390 14.03 -27.15 12.62
C SER A 390 13.12 -25.98 12.26
N CYS A 391 13.69 -24.83 11.86
CA CYS A 391 12.94 -23.64 11.49
C CYS A 391 12.41 -23.73 10.06
N LEU A 392 11.47 -22.84 9.70
CA LEU A 392 10.82 -22.81 8.37
C LEU A 392 10.07 -24.09 7.99
N THR A 393 9.88 -25.01 8.93
CA THR A 393 9.01 -26.18 8.77
C THR A 393 7.56 -25.83 9.10
N ALA A 394 6.62 -26.61 8.58
CA ALA A 394 5.19 -26.41 8.91
C ALA A 394 4.93 -26.47 10.43
N ALA A 395 5.60 -27.39 11.12
CA ALA A 395 5.52 -27.52 12.58
C ALA A 395 6.08 -26.29 13.31
N TRP A 396 7.14 -25.67 12.78
CA TRP A 396 7.71 -24.47 13.37
C TRP A 396 6.79 -23.26 13.25
N PHE A 397 6.22 -23.01 12.05
CA PHE A 397 5.24 -21.93 11.86
C PHE A 397 4.04 -22.09 12.80
N ALA A 398 3.52 -23.31 12.96
CA ALA A 398 2.39 -23.60 13.85
C ALA A 398 2.64 -23.29 15.34
N THR A 399 3.89 -23.03 15.76
CA THR A 399 4.19 -22.69 17.17
C THR A 399 3.97 -21.22 17.53
N TRP A 400 3.93 -20.33 16.54
CA TRP A 400 3.91 -18.88 16.77
C TRP A 400 3.04 -18.09 15.79
N LEU A 401 2.80 -18.61 14.59
CA LEU A 401 2.02 -17.93 13.56
C LEU A 401 0.54 -18.32 13.70
N GLU A 402 -0.32 -17.33 13.89
CA GLU A 402 -1.75 -17.56 14.16
C GLU A 402 -2.63 -17.44 12.90
N TRP A 403 -2.19 -18.03 11.78
CA TRP A 403 -2.99 -18.05 10.56
C TRP A 403 -4.06 -19.15 10.57
N ASP A 404 -5.20 -18.85 9.96
CA ASP A 404 -6.14 -19.88 9.51
C ASP A 404 -5.51 -20.63 8.32
N GLU A 405 -5.61 -21.96 8.28
CA GLU A 405 -5.07 -22.74 7.16
C GLU A 405 -5.77 -22.45 5.82
N ALA A 406 -6.98 -21.88 5.84
CA ALA A 406 -7.66 -21.37 4.65
C ALA A 406 -6.99 -20.11 4.08
N PHE A 407 -6.23 -19.37 4.89
CA PHE A 407 -5.41 -18.26 4.41
C PHE A 407 -4.19 -18.82 3.67
N ILE A 408 -3.25 -19.42 4.38
CA ILE A 408 -2.13 -20.19 3.83
C ILE A 408 -1.85 -21.35 4.77
N SER A 409 -1.88 -22.58 4.25
CA SER A 409 -1.47 -23.75 5.04
C SER A 409 0.03 -23.67 5.39
N PHE A 410 0.42 -24.10 6.59
CA PHE A 410 1.84 -24.08 6.99
C PHE A 410 2.72 -25.02 6.15
N THR A 411 2.13 -26.03 5.51
CA THR A 411 2.84 -26.90 4.56
C THR A 411 3.17 -26.14 3.26
N ALA A 412 2.20 -25.38 2.73
CA ALA A 412 2.43 -24.51 1.58
C ALA A 412 3.47 -23.43 1.90
N LEU A 413 3.35 -22.79 3.07
CA LEU A 413 4.31 -21.78 3.51
C LEU A 413 5.73 -22.35 3.70
N ALA A 414 5.87 -23.52 4.31
CA ALA A 414 7.18 -24.15 4.47
C ALA A 414 7.83 -24.49 3.13
N SER A 415 7.02 -24.86 2.14
CA SER A 415 7.52 -25.26 0.81
C SER A 415 8.16 -24.09 0.05
N SER A 416 7.75 -22.84 0.30
CA SER A 416 8.35 -21.65 -0.34
C SER A 416 9.79 -21.37 0.11
N PHE A 417 10.25 -22.00 1.20
CA PHE A 417 11.61 -21.83 1.74
C PHE A 417 12.55 -23.01 1.45
N THR A 418 12.08 -24.02 0.70
CA THR A 418 12.84 -25.26 0.46
C THR A 418 13.38 -25.43 -0.95
N GLU A 419 13.24 -24.41 -1.81
CA GLU A 419 13.72 -24.42 -3.20
C GLU A 419 15.09 -23.76 -3.41
#